data_AF-A0A329RJB4-F1
#
_entry.id   AF-A0A329RJB4-F1
#
_cell.length_a   1.000
_cell.length_b   1.000
_cell.length_c   1.000
_cell.angle_alpha   90.00
_cell.angle_beta   90.00
_cell.angle_gamma   90.00
#
_symmetry.space_group_name_H-M   'P 1'
#
loop_
_entity.id
_entity.type
_entity.pdbx_description
1 polymer ?
#
loop_
_entity_poly.entity_id
_entity_poly.type
_entity_poly.pdbx_seq_one_letter_code
_entity_poly.pdbx_strand_id
1 'polypeptide(L)'
;MMKQEEATPLLLGTWESNEAFGNTALDWAQAVKDQRVQLQLTFEPGRVYKFRLVSKDAATEVTSSFRHVVASEGSYELQGDDGIVIHGDTSGIKWTYLFEEEDSLRIRLEGAKRFGRCKGVDVIYFARKSMQQLKEL
;
A
#
# COMPACT_ATOMS: atom_id res chain seq x y z
N MET A 1 8.01 -4.85 -24.04
CA MET A 1 8.72 -3.74 -23.38
C MET A 1 7.73 -2.59 -23.27
N MET A 2 7.01 -2.51 -22.15
CA MET A 2 6.16 -1.35 -21.85
C MET A 2 7.06 -0.26 -21.29
N LYS A 3 6.97 0.96 -21.84
CA LYS A 3 7.78 2.11 -21.41
C LYS A 3 7.23 2.62 -20.07
N GLN A 4 8.13 2.98 -19.15
CA GLN A 4 7.84 3.50 -17.80
C GLN A 4 6.83 4.66 -17.72
N GLU A 5 6.50 5.32 -18.83
CA GLU A 5 5.47 6.37 -18.88
C GLU A 5 4.02 5.82 -18.80
N GLU A 6 3.79 4.54 -19.15
CA GLU A 6 2.45 3.92 -19.17
C GLU A 6 2.01 3.29 -17.83
N ALA A 7 2.91 3.11 -16.86
CA ALA A 7 2.53 2.55 -15.56
C ALA A 7 1.82 3.56 -14.64
N THR A 8 2.11 4.85 -14.85
CA THR A 8 1.55 5.93 -14.00
C THR A 8 0.02 5.97 -14.04
N PRO A 9 -0.66 5.91 -15.20
CA PRO A 9 -2.12 5.88 -15.27
C PRO A 9 -2.74 4.66 -14.59
N LEU A 10 -2.08 3.49 -14.65
CA LEU A 10 -2.63 2.25 -14.11
C LEU A 10 -2.66 2.23 -12.59
N LEU A 11 -1.70 2.86 -11.90
CA LEU A 11 -1.73 2.94 -10.44
C LEU A 11 -2.77 3.93 -9.90
N LEU A 12 -3.19 4.91 -10.71
CA LEU A 12 -4.11 5.96 -10.26
C LEU A 12 -5.43 5.40 -9.75
N GLY A 13 -5.96 6.05 -8.71
CA GLY A 13 -7.19 5.67 -8.05
C GLY A 13 -6.95 5.07 -6.67
N THR A 14 -8.01 4.54 -6.08
CA THR A 14 -8.00 3.95 -4.73
C THR A 14 -8.02 2.43 -4.82
N TRP A 15 -7.14 1.80 -4.06
CA TRP A 15 -6.95 0.37 -3.94
C TRP A 15 -7.24 -0.06 -2.51
N GLU A 16 -8.02 -1.11 -2.32
CA GLU A 16 -8.39 -1.62 -1.00
C GLU A 16 -7.79 -2.98 -0.75
N SER A 17 -7.11 -3.15 0.38
CA SER A 17 -6.51 -4.42 0.73
C SER A 17 -7.58 -5.49 0.95
N ASN A 18 -7.42 -6.65 0.32
CA ASN A 18 -8.28 -7.81 0.55
C ASN A 18 -7.56 -8.88 1.37
N GLU A 19 -6.26 -9.08 1.14
CA GLU A 19 -5.46 -10.10 1.78
C GLU A 19 -4.04 -9.60 2.06
N ALA A 20 -3.41 -10.10 3.12
CA ALA A 20 -2.03 -9.81 3.44
C ALA A 20 -1.33 -11.02 4.06
N PHE A 21 -0.04 -11.15 3.80
CA PHE A 21 0.83 -12.19 4.33
C PHE A 21 2.19 -11.63 4.67
N GLY A 22 2.93 -12.38 5.49
CA GLY A 22 4.33 -12.08 5.76
C GLY A 22 4.64 -11.87 7.24
N ASN A 23 5.85 -11.40 7.49
CA ASN A 23 6.46 -11.39 8.81
C ASN A 23 7.14 -10.06 9.15
N THR A 24 6.80 -8.96 8.48
CA THR A 24 7.31 -7.66 8.96
C THR A 24 6.74 -7.34 10.33
N ALA A 25 7.47 -6.51 11.07
CA ALA A 25 7.04 -5.96 12.36
C ALA A 25 6.26 -4.64 12.20
N LEU A 26 5.63 -4.41 11.04
CA LEU A 26 4.77 -3.24 10.85
C LEU A 26 3.41 -3.48 11.53
N ASP A 27 3.12 -2.69 12.56
CA ASP A 27 1.89 -2.85 13.37
C ASP A 27 0.62 -2.82 12.52
N TRP A 28 0.55 -1.92 11.54
CA TRP A 28 -0.60 -1.80 10.64
C TRP A 28 -0.69 -2.97 9.67
N ALA A 29 0.43 -3.50 9.17
CA ALA A 29 0.42 -4.66 8.28
C ALA A 29 -0.06 -5.90 9.02
N GLN A 30 0.32 -6.05 10.30
CA GLN A 30 -0.26 -7.09 11.15
C GLN A 30 -1.76 -6.93 11.32
N ALA A 31 -2.26 -5.70 11.55
CA ALA A 31 -3.70 -5.47 11.65
C ALA A 31 -4.48 -5.77 10.35
N VAL A 32 -3.87 -5.56 9.18
CA VAL A 32 -4.43 -5.98 7.88
C VAL A 32 -4.45 -7.51 7.77
N LYS A 33 -3.37 -8.20 8.16
CA LYS A 33 -3.29 -9.67 8.18
C LYS A 33 -4.34 -10.29 9.12
N ASP A 34 -4.54 -9.69 10.28
CA ASP A 34 -5.55 -10.08 11.27
C ASP A 34 -6.98 -9.71 10.84
N GLN A 35 -7.16 -9.09 9.66
CA GLN A 35 -8.45 -8.64 9.15
C GLN A 35 -9.18 -7.63 10.07
N ARG A 36 -8.45 -6.94 10.95
CA ARG A 36 -9.01 -5.90 11.84
C ARG A 36 -9.24 -4.59 11.12
N VAL A 37 -8.41 -4.29 10.13
CA VAL A 37 -8.49 -3.07 9.32
C VAL A 37 -8.35 -3.40 7.83
N GLN A 38 -8.90 -2.52 6.99
CA GLN A 38 -8.68 -2.48 5.56
C GLN A 38 -7.76 -1.29 5.25
N LEU A 39 -6.65 -1.55 4.56
CA LEU A 39 -5.79 -0.49 4.03
C LEU A 39 -6.36 0.00 2.70
N GLN A 40 -6.66 1.29 2.63
CA GLN A 40 -7.00 2.00 1.40
C GLN A 40 -5.78 2.81 0.96
N LEU A 41 -5.24 2.51 -0.21
CA LEU A 41 -4.10 3.20 -0.80
C LEU A 41 -4.57 3.93 -2.06
N THR A 42 -4.41 5.25 -2.09
CA THR A 42 -4.79 6.11 -3.20
C THR A 42 -3.55 6.69 -3.86
N PHE A 43 -3.45 6.55 -5.17
CA PHE A 43 -2.47 7.26 -6.00
C PHE A 43 -3.18 8.34 -6.82
N GLU A 44 -2.69 9.56 -6.73
CA GLU A 44 -3.25 10.75 -7.37
C GLU A 44 -2.31 11.26 -8.48
N PRO A 45 -2.85 12.02 -9.46
CA PRO A 45 -2.02 12.74 -10.43
C PRO A 45 -0.97 13.61 -9.74
N GLY A 46 0.19 13.76 -10.38
CA GLY A 46 1.32 14.50 -9.78
C GLY A 46 2.16 13.68 -8.81
N ARG A 47 2.03 12.35 -8.83
CA ARG A 47 2.79 11.40 -8.00
C ARG A 47 2.56 11.59 -6.50
N VAL A 48 1.33 11.87 -6.14
CA VAL A 48 0.90 11.97 -4.73
C VAL A 48 0.31 10.62 -4.32
N TYR A 49 0.63 10.16 -3.12
CA TYR A 49 -0.01 9.00 -2.52
C TYR A 49 -0.66 9.39 -1.20
N LYS A 50 -1.72 8.67 -0.86
CA LYS A 50 -2.40 8.74 0.44
C LYS A 50 -2.73 7.32 0.87
N PHE A 51 -2.57 6.99 2.14
CA PHE A 51 -3.14 5.76 2.67
C PHE A 51 -3.97 6.02 3.91
N ARG A 52 -4.99 5.19 4.09
CA ARG A 52 -5.89 5.19 5.22
C ARG A 52 -6.12 3.77 5.71
N LEU A 53 -6.25 3.59 7.01
CA LEU A 53 -6.69 2.34 7.62
C LEU A 53 -8.13 2.53 8.08
N VAL A 54 -9.03 1.67 7.61
CA VAL A 54 -10.45 1.68 7.97
C VAL A 54 -10.74 0.44 8.80
N SER A 55 -11.34 0.59 9.97
CA SER A 55 -11.78 -0.53 10.81
C SER A 55 -12.85 -1.34 10.06
N LYS A 56 -12.70 -2.67 10.02
CA LYS A 56 -13.71 -3.54 9.40
C LYS A 56 -14.99 -3.64 10.24
N ASP A 57 -14.88 -3.48 11.56
CA ASP A 57 -16.03 -3.64 12.47
C ASP A 57 -16.97 -2.42 12.45
N ALA A 58 -16.41 -1.23 12.27
CA ALA A 58 -17.15 0.03 12.43
C ALA A 58 -17.10 0.95 11.19
N ALA A 59 -16.40 0.54 10.13
CA ALA A 59 -16.13 1.37 8.94
C ALA A 59 -15.54 2.76 9.28
N THR A 60 -14.84 2.87 10.42
CA THR A 60 -14.22 4.11 10.89
C THR A 60 -12.77 4.22 10.46
N GLU A 61 -12.36 5.44 10.10
CA GLU A 61 -10.96 5.76 9.83
C GLU A 61 -10.16 5.71 11.15
N VAL A 62 -9.07 4.95 11.16
CA VAL A 62 -8.26 4.64 12.36
C VAL A 62 -6.75 4.77 12.11
N THR A 63 -6.32 5.43 11.05
CA THR A 63 -4.90 5.58 10.66
C THR A 63 -4.09 6.16 11.79
N SER A 64 -4.58 7.20 12.48
CA SER A 64 -3.87 7.84 13.59
C SER A 64 -3.61 6.93 14.81
N SER A 65 -4.31 5.80 14.90
CA SER A 65 -4.13 4.79 15.97
C SER A 65 -2.90 3.91 15.79
N PHE A 66 -2.22 3.99 14.65
CA PHE A 66 -1.05 3.17 14.33
C PHE A 66 0.23 4.00 14.28
N ARG A 67 1.34 3.40 14.71
CA ARG A 67 2.66 3.98 14.51
C ARG A 67 3.09 3.74 13.06
N HIS A 68 3.24 4.83 12.32
CA HIS A 68 3.67 4.73 10.92
C HIS A 68 5.18 4.90 10.78
N VAL A 69 5.75 4.09 9.89
CA VAL A 69 7.14 4.20 9.44
C VAL A 69 7.28 5.07 8.19
N VAL A 70 6.16 5.32 7.51
CA VAL A 70 6.00 6.21 6.35
C VAL A 70 4.86 7.18 6.64
N ALA A 71 4.89 8.39 6.08
CA ALA A 71 3.79 9.34 6.25
C ALA A 71 2.49 8.80 5.59
N SER A 72 1.33 9.10 6.18
CA SER A 72 0.02 8.71 5.63
C SER A 72 -0.31 9.38 4.30
N GLU A 73 0.40 10.45 3.96
CA GLU A 73 0.35 11.09 2.65
C GLU A 73 1.73 11.64 2.29
N GLY A 74 1.99 11.77 1.00
CA GLY A 74 3.22 12.32 0.49
C GLY A 74 3.37 12.17 -1.01
N SER A 75 4.60 12.31 -1.49
CA SER A 75 4.93 12.09 -2.90
C SER A 75 5.72 10.79 -3.08
N TYR A 76 5.59 10.17 -4.24
CA TYR A 76 6.33 8.98 -4.61
C TYR A 76 6.98 9.12 -5.99
N GLU A 77 7.85 8.18 -6.34
CA GLU A 77 8.36 7.99 -7.69
C GLU A 77 8.35 6.51 -8.06
N LEU A 78 8.18 6.22 -9.35
CA LEU A 78 8.35 4.87 -9.88
C LEU A 78 9.82 4.69 -10.28
N GLN A 79 10.41 3.56 -9.89
CA GLN A 79 11.80 3.23 -10.16
C GLN A 79 11.91 1.85 -10.80
N GLY A 80 12.57 1.77 -11.95
CA GLY A 80 12.69 0.51 -12.69
C GLY A 80 11.33 0.02 -13.19
N ASP A 81 11.15 -1.29 -13.23
CA ASP A 81 9.93 -1.91 -13.77
C ASP A 81 8.79 -1.99 -12.74
N ASP A 82 9.12 -2.12 -11.46
CA ASP A 82 8.18 -2.46 -10.39
C ASP A 82 8.38 -1.68 -9.08
N GLY A 83 9.37 -0.79 -9.00
CA GLY A 83 9.73 -0.11 -7.76
C GLY A 83 8.87 1.12 -7.47
N ILE A 84 8.53 1.30 -6.20
CA ILE A 84 7.95 2.55 -5.66
C ILE A 84 8.93 3.12 -4.64
N VAL A 85 9.32 4.37 -4.83
CA VAL A 85 10.13 5.14 -3.88
C VAL A 85 9.24 6.17 -3.21
N ILE A 86 9.09 6.07 -1.89
CA ILE A 86 8.33 7.05 -1.10
C ILE A 86 9.29 8.16 -0.63
N HIS A 87 9.00 9.40 -1.01
CA HIS A 87 9.83 10.54 -0.61
C HIS A 87 9.68 10.80 0.90
N GLY A 88 10.82 10.96 1.58
CA GLY A 88 10.86 11.15 3.03
C GLY A 88 10.74 9.87 3.86
N ASP A 89 10.65 8.69 3.23
CA ASP A 89 10.72 7.42 3.94
C ASP A 89 12.13 7.19 4.53
N THR A 90 12.21 7.06 5.85
CA THR A 90 13.46 6.78 6.59
C THR A 90 13.50 5.35 7.14
N SER A 91 12.47 4.55 6.87
CA SER A 91 12.34 3.17 7.32
C SER A 91 13.28 2.22 6.57
N GLY A 92 13.67 2.60 5.34
CA GLY A 92 14.43 1.76 4.43
C GLY A 92 13.61 0.60 3.84
N ILE A 93 12.28 0.66 3.94
CA ILE A 93 11.41 -0.34 3.33
C ILE A 93 11.42 -0.16 1.82
N LYS A 94 11.71 -1.23 1.11
CA LYS A 94 11.56 -1.26 -0.35
C LYS A 94 10.14 -1.65 -0.69
N TRP A 95 9.49 -0.82 -1.50
CA TRP A 95 8.15 -1.07 -2.03
C TRP A 95 8.28 -1.52 -3.48
N THR A 96 7.64 -2.64 -3.81
CA THR A 96 7.44 -3.02 -5.21
C THR A 96 5.98 -3.36 -5.47
N TYR A 97 5.54 -3.18 -6.72
CA TYR A 97 4.17 -3.48 -7.13
C TYR A 97 4.13 -4.43 -8.32
N LEU A 98 3.07 -5.22 -8.41
CA LEU A 98 2.75 -6.03 -9.58
C LEU A 98 1.24 -5.98 -9.81
N PHE A 99 0.84 -5.69 -11.05
CA PHE A 99 -0.53 -5.92 -11.48
C PHE A 99 -0.68 -7.40 -11.86
N GLU A 100 -1.56 -8.11 -11.17
CA GLU A 100 -1.90 -9.50 -11.54
C GLU A 100 -3.02 -9.50 -12.59
N GLU A 101 -3.96 -8.54 -12.47
CA GLU A 101 -5.03 -8.23 -13.42
C GLU A 101 -5.27 -6.70 -13.44
N GLU A 102 -6.19 -6.20 -14.27
CA GLU A 102 -6.49 -4.75 -14.38
C GLU A 102 -6.91 -4.12 -13.03
N ASP A 103 -7.71 -4.87 -12.25
CA ASP A 103 -8.23 -4.45 -10.95
C ASP A 103 -7.58 -5.19 -9.76
N SER A 104 -6.46 -5.88 -9.99
CA SER A 104 -5.73 -6.62 -8.96
C SER A 104 -4.29 -6.13 -8.86
N LEU A 105 -3.96 -5.57 -7.68
CA LEU A 105 -2.65 -5.01 -7.38
C LEU A 105 -2.03 -5.77 -6.20
N ARG A 106 -0.78 -6.18 -6.37
CA ARG A 106 0.03 -6.73 -5.28
C ARG A 106 1.13 -5.77 -4.92
N ILE A 107 1.21 -5.35 -3.67
CA ILE A 107 2.35 -4.58 -3.14
C ILE A 107 3.18 -5.47 -2.22
N ARG A 108 4.48 -5.45 -2.43
CA ARG A 108 5.45 -6.14 -1.61
C ARG A 108 6.31 -5.14 -0.85
N LEU A 109 6.41 -5.34 0.45
CA LEU A 109 7.13 -4.50 1.39
C LEU A 109 8.29 -5.30 1.97
N GLU A 110 9.51 -4.94 1.57
CA GLU A 110 10.74 -5.55 2.08
C GLU A 110 11.44 -4.63 3.07
N GLY A 111 11.57 -5.06 4.32
CA GLY A 111 12.25 -4.28 5.34
C GLY A 111 13.76 -4.17 5.11
N ALA A 112 14.32 -2.97 5.36
CA ALA A 112 15.75 -2.80 5.53
C ALA A 112 16.25 -3.51 6.79
N LYS A 113 17.43 -4.12 6.67
CA LYS A 113 18.15 -4.83 7.72
C LYS A 113 18.38 -3.87 8.92
N ARG A 114 17.63 -4.01 10.02
CA ARG A 114 18.00 -3.41 11.31
C ARG A 114 18.70 -4.48 12.15
N PHE A 115 20.00 -4.28 12.38
CA PHE A 115 20.86 -4.96 13.35
C PHE A 115 20.40 -6.37 13.78
N GLY A 116 20.84 -7.39 13.04
CA GLY A 116 20.76 -8.80 13.48
C GLY A 116 19.41 -9.51 13.35
N ARG A 117 18.32 -8.85 12.90
CA ARG A 117 17.05 -9.52 12.60
C ARG A 117 16.86 -9.76 11.09
N CYS A 118 16.29 -10.91 10.74
CA CYS A 118 15.94 -11.25 9.36
C CYS A 118 15.09 -10.14 8.72
N LYS A 119 15.31 -9.89 7.43
CA LYS A 119 14.50 -8.94 6.66
C LYS A 119 13.06 -9.43 6.64
N GLY A 120 12.16 -8.68 7.27
CA GLY A 120 10.74 -8.95 7.17
C GLY A 120 10.26 -8.68 5.75
N VAL A 121 9.36 -9.51 5.24
CA VAL A 121 8.68 -9.31 3.96
C VAL A 121 7.20 -9.42 4.20
N ASP A 122 6.44 -8.41 3.79
CA ASP A 122 4.99 -8.49 3.70
C ASP A 122 4.56 -8.37 2.24
N VAL A 123 3.49 -9.08 1.91
CA VAL A 123 2.81 -9.00 0.62
C VAL A 123 1.37 -8.67 0.92
N ILE A 124 0.85 -7.62 0.29
CA ILE A 124 -0.52 -7.17 0.45
C ILE A 124 -1.15 -7.14 -0.93
N TYR A 125 -2.30 -7.79 -1.04
CA TYR A 125 -3.14 -7.82 -2.22
C TYR A 125 -4.24 -6.79 -2.08
N PHE A 126 -4.51 -6.10 -3.17
CA PHE A 126 -5.49 -5.04 -3.27
C PHE A 126 -6.41 -5.28 -4.46
N ALA A 127 -7.67 -4.91 -4.27
CA ALA A 127 -8.62 -4.73 -5.36
C ALA A 127 -8.84 -3.25 -5.62
N ARG A 128 -9.11 -2.86 -6.86
CA ARG A 128 -9.51 -1.48 -7.16
C ARG A 128 -10.85 -1.18 -6.49
N LYS A 129 -10.95 -0.04 -5.79
CA LYS A 129 -12.21 0.43 -5.23
C LYS A 129 -13.14 0.82 -6.39
N SER A 130 -14.18 0.03 -6.64
CA SER A 130 -15.15 0.37 -7.68
C SER A 130 -15.93 1.62 -7.27
N MET A 131 -16.16 2.55 -8.21
CA MET A 131 -17.01 3.73 -7.96
C MET A 131 -18.49 3.36 -7.72
N GLN A 132 -18.88 2.10 -7.90
CA GLN A 132 -20.27 1.65 -7.74
C GLN A 132 -20.73 1.53 -6.28
N GLN A 133 -19.81 1.46 -5.31
CA GLN A 133 -20.19 1.40 -3.88
C GLN A 133 -20.66 2.73 -3.28
N LEU A 134 -20.63 3.84 -4.04
CA LEU A 134 -21.13 5.14 -3.57
C LEU A 134 -22.63 5.39 -3.89
N LYS A 135 -23.34 4.41 -4.46
CA LYS A 135 -24.76 4.54 -4.86
C LYS A 135 -25.76 3.74 -3.99
N GLU A 136 -25.29 3.07 -2.93
CA GLU A 136 -26.17 2.31 -2.01
C GLU A 136 -26.25 2.94 -0.60
N LEU A 137 -26.21 4.27 -0.53
CA LEU A 137 -26.68 5.04 0.63
C LEU A 137 -27.74 6.05 0.21
#